data_AF-A0A090VR30-F1
#
_entry.id   AF-A0A090VR30-F1
#
_cell.length_a   1.000
_cell.length_b   1.000
_cell.length_c   1.000
_cell.angle_alpha   90.00
_cell.angle_beta   90.00
_cell.angle_gamma   90.00
#
_symmetry.space_group_name_H-M   'P 1'
#
loop_
_entity.id
_entity.type
_entity.pdbx_description
1 polymer ?
#
loop_
_entity_poly.entity_id
_entity_poly.type
_entity_poly.pdbx_seq_one_letter_code
_entity_poly.pdbx_strand_id
1 'polypeptide(L)'
;MKFKYISLFALLIGFLSCEEVESPIPEAEVLPELTSGSADFSNYVALGASFTSGFTDGALFKASQENSFPNILSQQFAKVGGGNFTQPLMNDNIGGLLIGGMANPQFQPRLFFNGAGPVRLPATPTTEALNNLSGSFNNMGVPGAKSFNLLFDGYGNPTNLALGLANPYFVRMASSPTATMLEDAMAQNPTFFTLSEIGGNDVLGYATSGGDGSNPITDSATFDGAFNALVSTLTSNGAKGVVTNVPM
;
A
#
# COMPACT_ATOMS: atom_id res chain seq x y z
N MET A 1 68.48 26.82 28.39
CA MET A 1 67.79 25.59 28.87
C MET A 1 66.40 25.96 29.40
N LYS A 2 65.38 26.16 28.53
CA LYS A 2 64.00 26.46 29.00
C LYS A 2 62.86 25.85 28.16
N PHE A 3 63.15 25.06 27.12
CA PHE A 3 62.10 24.42 26.29
C PHE A 3 62.10 22.88 26.33
N LYS A 4 63.11 22.23 26.91
CA LYS A 4 63.24 20.76 26.92
C LYS A 4 62.16 20.03 27.74
N TYR A 5 61.58 20.71 28.75
CA TYR A 5 60.59 20.08 29.64
C TYR A 5 59.14 20.40 29.25
N ILE A 6 58.91 21.42 28.41
CA ILE A 6 57.55 21.79 27.96
C ILE A 6 57.01 20.75 26.98
N SER A 7 57.85 20.27 26.06
CA SER A 7 57.47 19.20 25.12
C SER A 7 57.18 17.88 25.83
N LEU A 8 57.91 17.58 26.91
CA LEU A 8 57.71 16.38 27.72
C LEU A 8 56.39 16.45 28.53
N PHE A 9 56.05 17.63 29.03
CA PHE A 9 54.79 17.87 29.74
C PHE A 9 53.58 17.84 28.80
N ALA A 10 53.72 18.39 27.58
CA ALA A 10 52.70 18.31 26.54
C ALA A 10 52.47 16.86 26.06
N LEU A 11 53.53 16.05 25.97
CA LEU A 11 53.42 14.62 25.66
C LEU A 11 52.68 13.86 26.77
N LEU A 12 52.96 14.18 28.04
CA LEU A 12 52.28 13.56 29.19
C LEU A 12 50.77 13.87 29.23
N ILE A 13 50.38 15.10 28.88
CA ILE A 13 48.96 15.50 28.81
C ILE A 13 48.27 14.78 27.64
N GLY A 14 48.95 14.56 26.52
CA GLY A 14 48.43 13.80 25.38
C GLY A 14 48.18 12.31 25.67
N PHE A 15 48.90 11.70 26.63
CA PHE A 15 48.64 10.32 27.06
C PHE A 15 47.53 10.21 28.12
N LEU A 16 47.22 11.30 28.83
CA LEU A 16 46.14 11.35 29.83
C LEU A 16 44.78 11.81 29.25
N SER A 17 44.76 12.39 28.05
CA SER A 17 43.52 12.81 27.38
C SER A 17 42.81 11.68 26.61
N CYS A 18 43.27 10.43 26.78
CA CYS A 18 42.70 9.24 26.13
C CYS A 18 42.12 8.25 27.15
N GLU A 19 41.59 8.74 28.28
CA GLU A 19 40.44 8.05 28.86
C GLU A 19 39.27 8.34 27.93
N GLU A 20 38.99 7.42 27.00
CA GLU A 20 37.61 7.25 26.57
C GLU A 20 36.84 7.07 27.88
N VAL A 21 36.04 8.07 28.26
CA VAL A 21 34.94 7.83 29.18
C VAL A 21 34.18 6.70 28.50
N GLU A 22 34.40 5.48 28.97
CA GLU A 22 33.60 4.31 28.65
C GLU A 22 32.19 4.77 28.97
N SER A 23 31.51 5.27 27.94
CA SER A 23 30.10 5.57 28.03
C SER A 23 29.52 4.24 28.49
N PRO A 24 28.82 4.19 29.64
CA PRO A 24 28.31 2.93 30.14
C PRO A 24 27.59 2.27 28.98
N ILE A 25 28.06 1.07 28.59
CA ILE A 25 27.43 0.27 27.54
C ILE A 25 25.94 0.35 27.87
N PRO A 26 25.09 0.94 27.00
CA PRO A 26 23.70 1.11 27.34
C PRO A 26 23.19 -0.26 27.74
N GLU A 27 22.75 -0.38 29.00
CA GLU A 27 22.24 -1.62 29.54
C GLU A 27 21.20 -2.12 28.54
N ALA A 28 21.42 -3.32 27.99
CA ALA A 28 20.62 -3.81 26.89
C ALA A 28 19.15 -3.80 27.33
N GLU A 29 18.37 -2.84 26.81
CA GLU A 29 16.97 -2.71 27.16
C GLU A 29 16.28 -4.04 26.82
N VAL A 30 15.77 -4.72 27.85
CA VAL A 30 15.00 -5.94 27.65
C VAL A 30 13.69 -5.53 27.02
N LEU A 31 13.63 -5.65 25.69
CA LEU A 31 12.41 -5.41 24.93
C LEU A 31 11.35 -6.46 25.31
N PRO A 32 10.05 -6.09 25.29
CA PRO A 32 8.99 -7.05 25.52
C PRO A 32 9.05 -8.18 24.47
N GLU A 33 8.62 -9.37 24.87
CA GLU A 33 8.51 -10.50 23.94
C GLU A 33 7.60 -10.13 22.77
N LEU A 34 8.08 -10.40 21.56
CA LEU A 34 7.30 -10.21 20.36
C LEU A 34 6.21 -11.29 20.28
N THR A 35 4.95 -10.89 20.44
CA THR A 35 3.80 -11.78 20.43
C THR A 35 2.67 -11.23 19.56
N SER A 36 1.92 -12.10 18.89
CA SER A 36 0.67 -11.73 18.20
C SER A 36 -0.50 -11.49 19.16
N GLY A 37 -0.33 -11.78 20.46
CA GLY A 37 -1.41 -11.71 21.44
C GLY A 37 -2.53 -12.68 21.08
N SER A 38 -3.73 -12.14 20.83
CA SER A 38 -4.91 -12.89 20.40
C SER A 38 -5.20 -12.81 18.90
N ALA A 39 -4.37 -12.11 18.12
CA ALA A 39 -4.53 -11.99 16.68
C ALA A 39 -3.92 -13.20 15.96
N ASP A 40 -4.58 -13.63 14.90
CA ASP A 40 -4.11 -14.69 13.99
C ASP A 40 -3.76 -14.08 12.64
N PHE A 41 -2.47 -13.87 12.39
CA PHE A 41 -1.97 -13.30 11.13
C PHE A 41 -1.62 -14.35 10.07
N SER A 42 -1.95 -15.62 10.29
CA SER A 42 -1.59 -16.72 9.39
C SER A 42 -2.11 -16.53 7.97
N ASN A 43 -3.22 -15.80 7.80
CA ASN A 43 -3.70 -15.36 6.50
C ASN A 43 -4.22 -13.92 6.54
N TYR A 44 -3.35 -12.99 6.16
CA TYR A 44 -3.63 -11.56 6.12
C TYR A 44 -4.10 -11.12 4.72
N VAL A 45 -5.24 -10.44 4.64
CA VAL A 45 -5.72 -9.75 3.43
C VAL A 45 -5.91 -8.26 3.67
N ALA A 46 -5.59 -7.43 2.68
CA ALA A 46 -5.75 -5.99 2.76
C ALA A 46 -6.68 -5.52 1.64
N LEU A 47 -7.77 -4.84 1.99
CA LEU A 47 -8.66 -4.19 1.03
C LEU A 47 -8.64 -2.68 1.22
N GLY A 48 -8.78 -1.97 0.11
CA GLY A 48 -8.88 -0.53 0.06
C GLY A 48 -8.53 -0.02 -1.33
N ALA A 49 -8.16 1.25 -1.41
CA ALA A 49 -7.87 1.87 -2.69
C ALA A 49 -6.37 2.13 -2.89
N SER A 50 -6.02 3.40 -3.08
CA SER A 50 -4.69 3.86 -3.50
C SER A 50 -3.61 3.57 -2.46
N PHE A 51 -3.83 3.88 -1.18
CA PHE A 51 -2.84 3.64 -0.12
C PHE A 51 -2.55 2.15 0.10
N THR A 52 -3.60 1.32 0.12
CA THR A 52 -3.47 -0.15 0.20
C THR A 52 -2.63 -0.69 -0.94
N SER A 53 -2.85 -0.22 -2.17
CA SER A 53 -2.11 -0.67 -3.34
C SER A 53 -0.65 -0.19 -3.39
N GLY A 54 -0.26 0.80 -2.59
CA GLY A 54 1.04 1.47 -2.69
C GLY A 54 1.12 2.50 -3.83
N PHE A 55 0.00 3.13 -4.20
CA PHE A 55 -0.01 4.20 -5.19
C PHE A 55 0.72 5.44 -4.66
N THR A 56 1.69 5.94 -5.42
CA THR A 56 2.46 7.14 -5.08
C THR A 56 2.96 7.81 -6.35
N ASP A 57 3.41 9.07 -6.26
CA ASP A 57 3.97 9.79 -7.40
C ASP A 57 3.05 9.79 -8.65
N GLY A 58 1.74 9.68 -8.44
CA GLY A 58 0.74 9.62 -9.51
C GLY A 58 0.72 8.32 -10.33
N ALA A 59 1.30 7.22 -9.86
CA ALA A 59 1.19 5.90 -10.51
C ALA A 59 1.36 4.72 -9.51
N LEU A 60 1.02 3.50 -9.96
CA LEU A 60 1.54 2.27 -9.34
C LEU A 60 2.81 1.83 -10.05
N PHE A 61 3.79 1.35 -9.28
CA PHE A 61 5.02 0.77 -9.79
C PHE A 61 5.61 -0.21 -8.76
N LYS A 62 6.45 -1.17 -9.19
CA LYS A 62 6.84 -2.32 -8.36
C LYS A 62 7.42 -1.91 -6.99
N ALA A 63 8.36 -0.99 -6.96
CA ALA A 63 9.00 -0.54 -5.73
C ALA A 63 7.99 0.13 -4.77
N SER A 64 6.98 0.85 -5.26
CA SER A 64 5.98 1.45 -4.37
C SER A 64 5.04 0.41 -3.78
N GLN A 65 4.70 -0.64 -4.54
CA GLN A 65 3.91 -1.76 -4.06
C GLN A 65 4.67 -2.58 -3.01
N GLU A 66 5.97 -2.80 -3.21
CA GLU A 66 6.86 -3.46 -2.24
C GLU A 66 7.02 -2.62 -0.95
N ASN A 67 6.83 -1.31 -1.02
CA ASN A 67 6.83 -0.40 0.13
C ASN A 67 5.41 0.00 0.59
N SER A 68 4.37 -0.70 0.13
CA SER A 68 2.99 -0.45 0.58
C SER A 68 2.83 -0.82 2.05
N PHE A 69 1.97 -0.10 2.76
CA PHE A 69 1.74 -0.37 4.19
C PHE A 69 1.32 -1.84 4.46
N PRO A 70 0.48 -2.51 3.63
CA PRO A 70 0.15 -3.90 3.85
C PRO A 70 1.35 -4.82 3.73
N ASN A 71 2.25 -4.57 2.77
CA ASN A 71 3.47 -5.37 2.62
C ASN A 71 4.44 -5.15 3.79
N ILE A 72 4.52 -3.93 4.33
CA ILE A 72 5.32 -3.65 5.53
C ILE A 72 4.73 -4.34 6.75
N LEU A 73 3.41 -4.32 6.92
CA LEU A 73 2.72 -5.03 8.01
C LEU A 73 2.91 -6.54 7.91
N SER A 74 2.77 -7.13 6.71
CA SER A 74 2.94 -8.57 6.51
C SER A 74 4.35 -9.05 6.88
N GLN A 75 5.38 -8.24 6.60
CA GLN A 75 6.75 -8.51 7.05
C GLN A 75 6.88 -8.51 8.59
N GLN A 76 6.11 -7.70 9.30
CA GLN A 76 6.08 -7.75 10.77
C GLN A 76 5.28 -8.97 11.26
N PHE A 77 4.15 -9.26 10.64
CA PHE A 77 3.32 -10.42 10.98
C PHE A 77 4.06 -11.74 10.79
N ALA A 78 4.90 -11.85 9.76
CA ALA A 78 5.74 -13.03 9.53
C ALA A 78 6.64 -13.37 10.73
N LYS A 79 7.02 -12.38 11.56
CA LYS A 79 7.84 -12.59 12.77
C LYS A 79 7.06 -13.28 13.91
N VAL A 80 5.73 -13.33 13.82
CA VAL A 80 4.82 -13.91 14.83
C VAL A 80 3.86 -14.94 14.21
N GLY A 81 4.30 -15.67 13.19
CA GLY A 81 3.53 -16.74 12.55
C GLY A 81 2.59 -16.29 11.42
N GLY A 82 2.80 -15.09 10.88
CA GLY A 82 2.08 -14.62 9.70
C GLY A 82 2.43 -15.40 8.43
N GLY A 83 1.46 -15.51 7.52
CA GLY A 83 1.61 -16.21 6.25
C GLY A 83 2.34 -15.43 5.16
N ASN A 84 2.43 -16.04 3.98
CA ASN A 84 2.91 -15.37 2.77
C ASN A 84 1.97 -14.22 2.38
N PHE A 85 2.55 -13.16 1.79
CA PHE A 85 1.79 -12.00 1.32
C PHE A 85 2.11 -11.72 -0.14
N THR A 86 1.12 -11.90 -1.02
CA THR A 86 1.24 -11.70 -2.46
C THR A 86 0.61 -10.38 -2.91
N GLN A 87 1.20 -9.78 -3.95
CA GLN A 87 0.75 -8.50 -4.51
C GLN A 87 0.72 -8.57 -6.05
N PRO A 88 -0.24 -7.89 -6.70
CA PRO A 88 -0.36 -7.84 -8.15
C PRO A 88 0.62 -6.82 -8.74
N LEU A 89 1.91 -7.15 -8.69
CA LEU A 89 2.97 -6.20 -9.04
C LEU A 89 2.82 -5.68 -10.48
N MET A 90 3.17 -4.41 -10.66
CA MET A 90 3.44 -3.83 -11.97
C MET A 90 4.69 -4.49 -12.55
N ASN A 91 4.84 -4.44 -13.88
CA ASN A 91 5.96 -5.10 -14.56
C ASN A 91 7.31 -4.45 -14.19
N ASP A 92 7.32 -3.15 -13.90
CA ASP A 92 8.51 -2.33 -13.75
C ASP A 92 8.35 -1.20 -12.70
N ASN A 93 9.35 -0.31 -12.66
CA ASN A 93 9.39 0.91 -11.85
C ASN A 93 9.04 2.18 -12.64
N ILE A 94 8.41 2.06 -13.82
CA ILE A 94 8.01 3.18 -14.68
C ILE A 94 6.62 3.68 -14.28
N GLY A 95 5.71 2.74 -14.03
CA GLY A 95 4.30 3.01 -13.82
C GLY A 95 3.54 3.34 -15.11
N GLY A 96 2.28 3.72 -14.96
CA GLY A 96 1.33 3.84 -16.09
C GLY A 96 0.85 2.50 -16.61
N LEU A 97 -0.06 2.53 -17.59
CA LEU A 97 -0.67 1.33 -18.17
C LEU A 97 -0.75 1.39 -19.69
N LEU A 98 -0.58 0.24 -20.31
CA LEU A 98 -1.02 -0.07 -21.66
C LEU A 98 -2.43 -0.67 -21.61
N ILE A 99 -3.25 -0.39 -22.61
CA ILE A 99 -4.50 -1.10 -22.88
C ILE A 99 -4.46 -1.57 -24.34
N GLY A 100 -4.45 -2.88 -24.55
CA GLY A 100 -4.35 -3.45 -25.89
C GLY A 100 -3.03 -3.08 -26.60
N GLY A 101 -1.94 -2.95 -25.83
CA GLY A 101 -0.62 -2.57 -26.32
C GLY A 101 -0.38 -1.07 -26.48
N MET A 102 -1.39 -0.22 -26.24
CA MET A 102 -1.29 1.23 -26.42
C MET A 102 -1.28 1.95 -25.06
N ALA A 103 -0.38 2.92 -24.90
CA ALA A 103 -0.32 3.72 -23.68
C ALA A 103 -1.63 4.49 -23.45
N ASN A 104 -2.20 4.36 -22.25
CA ASN A 104 -3.42 5.07 -21.89
C ASN A 104 -3.06 6.44 -21.26
N PRO A 105 -3.54 7.57 -21.81
CA PRO A 105 -3.22 8.90 -21.31
C PRO A 105 -3.71 9.19 -19.89
N GLN A 106 -4.70 8.44 -19.37
CA GLN A 106 -5.18 8.53 -17.99
C GLN A 106 -4.21 7.87 -16.99
N PHE A 107 -3.37 6.95 -17.44
CA PHE A 107 -2.42 6.19 -16.61
C PHE A 107 -0.99 6.47 -17.07
N GLN A 108 -0.47 7.61 -16.63
CA GLN A 108 0.86 8.08 -17.01
C GLN A 108 1.97 7.44 -16.18
N PRO A 109 3.22 7.43 -16.67
CA PRO A 109 4.39 7.12 -15.86
C PRO A 109 4.43 7.94 -14.57
N ARG A 110 5.08 7.37 -13.54
CA ARG A 110 5.23 8.02 -12.24
C ARG A 110 5.96 9.36 -12.35
N LEU A 111 5.71 10.22 -11.38
CA LEU A 111 6.51 11.41 -11.14
C LEU A 111 7.84 11.02 -10.48
N PHE A 112 8.82 11.89 -10.64
CA PHE A 112 10.03 11.89 -9.84
C PHE A 112 10.52 13.33 -9.65
N PHE A 113 11.32 13.56 -8.62
CA PHE A 113 11.95 14.86 -8.39
C PHE A 113 13.26 14.96 -9.17
N ASN A 114 13.37 15.93 -10.07
CA ASN A 114 14.58 16.13 -10.90
C ASN A 114 15.54 17.19 -10.35
N GLY A 115 15.33 17.70 -9.13
CA GLY A 115 16.08 18.81 -8.56
C GLY A 115 15.38 20.16 -8.66
N ALA A 116 14.50 20.36 -9.64
CA ALA A 116 13.72 21.59 -9.82
C ALA A 116 12.24 21.43 -9.42
N GLY A 117 11.67 20.24 -9.59
CA GLY A 117 10.29 19.94 -9.23
C GLY A 117 9.87 18.52 -9.61
N PRO A 118 8.63 18.11 -9.30
CA PRO A 118 8.06 16.87 -9.79
C PRO A 118 7.91 16.94 -11.31
N VAL A 119 8.46 15.95 -12.02
CA VAL A 119 8.29 15.79 -13.47
C VAL A 119 7.94 14.35 -13.80
N ARG A 120 7.23 14.12 -14.91
CA ARG A 120 6.90 12.78 -15.39
C ARG A 120 8.18 12.06 -15.83
N LEU A 121 8.31 10.79 -15.44
CA LEU A 121 9.39 9.95 -15.93
C LEU A 121 9.25 9.79 -17.45
N PRO A 122 10.26 10.18 -18.26
CA PRO A 122 10.18 10.11 -19.72
C PRO A 122 10.46 8.68 -20.20
N ALA A 123 9.54 7.75 -19.89
CA ALA A 123 9.63 6.35 -20.24
C ALA A 123 8.26 5.79 -20.66
N THR A 124 8.27 4.76 -21.50
CA THR A 124 7.04 4.12 -22.00
C THR A 124 6.55 3.08 -20.99
N PRO A 125 5.27 3.10 -20.58
CA PRO A 125 4.71 2.04 -19.73
C PRO A 125 4.85 0.65 -20.34
N THR A 126 5.11 -0.37 -19.53
CA THR A 126 5.18 -1.77 -19.99
C THR A 126 4.11 -2.69 -19.41
N THR A 127 3.31 -2.19 -18.46
CA THR A 127 2.26 -3.00 -17.81
C THR A 127 0.99 -2.97 -18.64
N GLU A 128 0.57 -4.14 -19.15
CA GLU A 128 -0.68 -4.32 -19.90
C GLU A 128 -1.86 -4.58 -18.96
N ALA A 129 -2.90 -3.74 -19.04
CA ALA A 129 -4.10 -3.86 -18.23
C ALA A 129 -4.91 -5.11 -18.54
N LEU A 130 -4.93 -5.55 -19.80
CA LEU A 130 -5.68 -6.74 -20.23
C LEU A 130 -4.95 -8.06 -19.89
N ASN A 131 -3.74 -7.99 -19.35
CA ASN A 131 -3.01 -9.17 -18.90
C ASN A 131 -3.37 -9.49 -17.44
N ASN A 132 -4.29 -10.42 -17.24
CA ASN A 132 -4.63 -10.94 -15.91
C ASN A 132 -3.46 -11.78 -15.35
N LEU A 133 -3.01 -11.45 -14.15
CA LEU A 133 -1.83 -12.06 -13.54
C LEU A 133 -2.05 -13.51 -13.06
N SER A 134 -3.31 -13.95 -12.99
CA SER A 134 -3.73 -15.23 -12.42
C SER A 134 -3.34 -15.41 -10.94
N GLY A 135 -4.11 -16.21 -10.20
CA GLY A 135 -3.85 -16.52 -8.78
C GLY A 135 -4.58 -15.62 -7.78
N SER A 136 -4.16 -15.69 -6.52
CA SER A 136 -4.76 -14.96 -5.40
C SER A 136 -3.79 -13.93 -4.84
N PHE A 137 -4.30 -12.75 -4.51
CA PHE A 137 -3.52 -11.63 -4.00
C PHE A 137 -3.99 -11.23 -2.61
N ASN A 138 -3.07 -11.22 -1.64
CA ASN A 138 -3.38 -10.73 -0.30
C ASN A 138 -3.62 -9.22 -0.31
N ASN A 139 -2.85 -8.47 -1.11
CA ASN A 139 -3.09 -7.05 -1.34
C ASN A 139 -4.15 -6.84 -2.44
N MET A 140 -5.37 -6.58 -2.00
CA MET A 140 -6.53 -6.26 -2.85
C MET A 140 -6.77 -4.74 -2.91
N GLY A 141 -5.70 -3.94 -2.86
CA GLY A 141 -5.75 -2.49 -3.07
C GLY A 141 -5.94 -2.12 -4.54
N VAL A 142 -6.94 -1.30 -4.86
CA VAL A 142 -7.21 -0.84 -6.24
C VAL A 142 -7.26 0.69 -6.28
N PRO A 143 -6.27 1.37 -6.88
CA PRO A 143 -6.25 2.84 -6.96
C PRO A 143 -7.55 3.41 -7.52
N GLY A 144 -8.09 4.42 -6.83
CA GLY A 144 -9.31 5.12 -7.25
C GLY A 144 -10.63 4.40 -6.96
N ALA A 145 -10.62 3.19 -6.39
CA ALA A 145 -11.85 2.51 -5.98
C ALA A 145 -12.60 3.31 -4.90
N LYS A 146 -13.91 3.52 -5.09
CA LYS A 146 -14.86 3.98 -4.07
C LYS A 146 -15.38 2.81 -3.25
N SER A 147 -16.01 3.08 -2.11
CA SER A 147 -16.56 2.07 -1.19
C SER A 147 -17.37 0.98 -1.88
N PHE A 148 -18.31 1.36 -2.75
CA PHE A 148 -19.20 0.43 -3.45
C PHE A 148 -18.52 -0.34 -4.58
N ASN A 149 -17.36 0.11 -5.10
CA ASN A 149 -16.65 -0.65 -6.14
C ASN A 149 -16.13 -1.99 -5.63
N LEU A 150 -15.85 -2.10 -4.33
CA LEU A 150 -15.37 -3.35 -3.73
C LEU A 150 -16.42 -4.48 -3.78
N LEU A 151 -17.69 -4.13 -4.01
CA LEU A 151 -18.84 -5.03 -4.11
C LEU A 151 -19.39 -5.13 -5.53
N PHE A 152 -18.78 -4.44 -6.50
CA PHE A 152 -19.32 -4.32 -7.84
C PHE A 152 -18.90 -5.50 -8.73
N ASP A 153 -19.84 -6.38 -9.04
CA ASP A 153 -19.69 -7.40 -10.08
C ASP A 153 -19.41 -6.71 -11.42
N GLY A 154 -18.29 -7.05 -12.04
CA GLY A 154 -17.83 -6.47 -13.30
C GLY A 154 -16.80 -5.36 -13.13
N TYR A 155 -16.39 -4.99 -11.90
CA TYR A 155 -15.31 -4.02 -11.69
C TYR A 155 -13.96 -4.49 -12.25
N GLY A 156 -13.76 -5.82 -12.30
CA GLY A 156 -12.59 -6.48 -12.88
C GLY A 156 -12.80 -6.97 -14.31
N ASN A 157 -13.93 -6.63 -14.95
CA ASN A 157 -14.22 -7.12 -16.30
C ASN A 157 -13.51 -6.28 -17.37
N PRO A 158 -12.61 -6.84 -18.19
CA PRO A 158 -11.95 -6.10 -19.26
C PRO A 158 -12.93 -5.49 -20.28
N THR A 159 -14.10 -6.10 -20.52
CA THR A 159 -15.10 -5.55 -21.46
C THR A 159 -15.74 -4.26 -20.95
N ASN A 160 -15.70 -4.03 -19.63
CA ASN A 160 -16.28 -2.86 -18.99
C ASN A 160 -15.34 -1.65 -18.96
N LEU A 161 -14.06 -1.80 -19.37
CA LEU A 161 -13.10 -0.70 -19.42
C LEU A 161 -13.53 0.41 -20.38
N ALA A 162 -14.02 0.04 -21.57
CA ALA A 162 -14.50 1.01 -22.56
C ALA A 162 -15.78 1.75 -22.11
N LEU A 163 -16.49 1.19 -21.12
CA LEU A 163 -17.70 1.78 -20.54
C LEU A 163 -17.40 2.64 -19.29
N GLY A 164 -16.14 2.67 -18.83
CA GLY A 164 -15.77 3.33 -17.58
C GLY A 164 -16.32 2.64 -16.32
N LEU A 165 -16.75 1.38 -16.44
CA LEU A 165 -17.33 0.61 -15.33
C LEU A 165 -16.31 -0.32 -14.64
N ALA A 166 -15.17 -0.58 -15.26
CA ALA A 166 -14.09 -1.39 -14.68
C ALA A 166 -12.84 -0.57 -14.36
N ASN A 167 -12.02 -1.09 -13.45
CA ASN A 167 -10.72 -0.53 -13.13
C ASN A 167 -9.60 -1.40 -13.73
N PRO A 168 -8.70 -0.84 -14.56
CA PRO A 168 -7.69 -1.64 -15.24
C PRO A 168 -6.67 -2.27 -14.29
N TYR A 169 -6.50 -1.75 -13.07
CA TYR A 169 -5.70 -2.44 -12.06
C TYR A 169 -6.41 -3.70 -11.55
N PHE A 170 -7.72 -3.64 -11.29
CA PHE A 170 -8.47 -4.81 -10.81
C PHE A 170 -8.69 -5.85 -11.92
N VAL A 171 -8.80 -5.45 -13.19
CA VAL A 171 -8.80 -6.39 -14.33
C VAL A 171 -7.59 -7.33 -14.31
N ARG A 172 -6.43 -6.83 -13.87
CA ARG A 172 -5.20 -7.62 -13.75
C ARG A 172 -5.21 -8.59 -12.56
N MET A 173 -6.12 -8.39 -11.60
CA MET A 173 -6.16 -9.08 -10.31
C MET A 173 -7.31 -10.07 -10.20
N ALA A 174 -8.46 -9.73 -10.79
CA ALA A 174 -9.72 -10.40 -10.56
C ALA A 174 -9.65 -11.88 -10.94
N SER A 175 -10.18 -12.76 -10.09
CA SER A 175 -10.19 -14.21 -10.37
C SER A 175 -11.09 -14.59 -11.54
N SER A 176 -12.11 -13.77 -11.81
CA SER A 176 -13.00 -13.88 -12.97
C SER A 176 -13.58 -12.50 -13.34
N PRO A 177 -14.15 -12.33 -14.55
CA PRO A 177 -14.75 -11.07 -14.95
C PRO A 177 -15.90 -10.60 -14.04
N THR A 178 -16.54 -11.50 -13.30
CA THR A 178 -17.66 -11.18 -12.40
C THR A 178 -17.28 -11.15 -10.92
N ALA A 179 -16.02 -11.44 -10.59
CA ALA A 179 -15.57 -11.41 -9.20
C ALA A 179 -15.56 -9.99 -8.65
N THR A 180 -16.07 -9.82 -7.44
CA THR A 180 -15.89 -8.60 -6.65
C THR A 180 -14.55 -8.64 -5.91
N MET A 181 -14.04 -7.47 -5.51
CA MET A 181 -12.83 -7.40 -4.68
C MET A 181 -13.02 -8.12 -3.34
N LEU A 182 -14.22 -8.02 -2.76
CA LEU A 182 -14.57 -8.71 -1.51
C LEU A 182 -14.60 -10.24 -1.69
N GLU A 183 -15.18 -10.76 -2.76
CA GLU A 183 -15.21 -12.21 -3.03
C GLU A 183 -13.80 -12.77 -3.21
N ASP A 184 -12.94 -12.09 -3.97
CA ASP A 184 -11.55 -12.52 -4.16
C ASP A 184 -10.73 -12.48 -2.86
N ALA A 185 -11.01 -11.53 -1.96
CA ALA A 185 -10.42 -11.51 -0.63
C ALA A 185 -10.94 -12.66 0.24
N MET A 186 -12.24 -12.93 0.21
CA MET A 186 -12.87 -13.98 1.02
C MET A 186 -12.53 -15.39 0.55
N ALA A 187 -12.32 -15.60 -0.76
CA ALA A 187 -11.89 -16.88 -1.33
C ALA A 187 -10.56 -17.36 -0.75
N GLN A 188 -9.76 -16.45 -0.19
CA GLN A 188 -8.50 -16.78 0.47
C GLN A 188 -8.71 -17.34 1.89
N ASN A 189 -9.89 -17.25 2.49
CA ASN A 189 -10.19 -17.59 3.90
C ASN A 189 -9.33 -16.80 4.90
N PRO A 190 -9.45 -15.46 4.94
CA PRO A 190 -8.60 -14.63 5.77
C PRO A 190 -8.82 -14.88 7.27
N THR A 191 -7.74 -14.78 8.06
CA THR A 191 -7.77 -14.79 9.53
C THR A 191 -7.60 -13.38 10.10
N PHE A 192 -6.93 -12.50 9.34
CA PHE A 192 -6.78 -11.09 9.66
C PHE A 192 -7.03 -10.21 8.42
N PHE A 193 -7.65 -9.04 8.60
CA PHE A 193 -7.82 -8.08 7.53
C PHE A 193 -7.49 -6.64 7.92
N THR A 194 -7.15 -5.83 6.91
CA THR A 194 -7.17 -4.37 7.03
C THR A 194 -8.10 -3.77 6.00
N LEU A 195 -9.03 -2.93 6.43
CA LEU A 195 -9.79 -2.01 5.59
C LEU A 195 -9.19 -0.62 5.72
N SER A 196 -8.52 -0.14 4.69
CA SER A 196 -7.86 1.17 4.72
C SER A 196 -8.65 2.21 3.93
N GLU A 197 -9.06 3.26 4.66
CA GLU A 197 -9.64 4.49 4.10
C GLU A 197 -10.82 4.25 3.15
N ILE A 198 -11.67 3.27 3.49
CA ILE A 198 -12.94 3.04 2.78
C ILE A 198 -13.79 4.29 2.97
N GLY A 199 -14.06 5.01 1.87
CA GLY A 199 -14.66 6.35 1.90
C GLY A 199 -13.78 7.46 1.32
N GLY A 200 -12.47 7.23 1.14
CA GLY A 200 -11.55 8.27 0.66
C GLY A 200 -11.93 8.75 -0.75
N ASN A 201 -12.02 7.84 -1.71
CA ASN A 201 -12.42 8.19 -3.09
C ASN A 201 -13.91 8.53 -3.23
N ASP A 202 -14.74 8.17 -2.24
CA ASP A 202 -16.15 8.54 -2.19
C ASP A 202 -16.31 10.07 -2.15
N VAL A 203 -15.40 10.78 -1.48
CA VAL A 203 -15.37 12.25 -1.38
C VAL A 203 -14.29 12.93 -2.23
N LEU A 204 -13.14 12.27 -2.45
CA LEU A 204 -11.99 12.88 -3.14
C LEU A 204 -12.31 13.33 -4.57
N GLY A 205 -13.12 12.54 -5.29
CA GLY A 205 -13.52 12.87 -6.66
C GLY A 205 -14.25 14.21 -6.75
N TYR A 206 -15.17 14.48 -5.81
CA TYR A 206 -15.89 15.74 -5.74
C TYR A 206 -14.98 16.91 -5.37
N ALA A 207 -14.10 16.70 -4.38
CA ALA A 207 -13.16 17.74 -3.94
C ALA A 207 -12.19 18.16 -5.06
N THR A 208 -11.65 17.19 -5.80
CA THR A 208 -10.67 17.44 -6.88
C THR A 208 -11.29 17.97 -8.17
N SER A 209 -12.59 17.81 -8.38
CA SER A 209 -13.32 18.47 -9.47
C SER A 209 -13.77 19.89 -9.14
N GLY A 210 -13.41 20.40 -7.95
CA GLY A 210 -13.86 21.72 -7.49
C GLY A 210 -15.34 21.76 -7.09
N GLY A 211 -15.96 20.60 -6.84
CA GLY A 211 -17.34 20.49 -6.41
C GLY A 211 -18.39 20.72 -7.52
N ASP A 212 -17.99 20.58 -8.78
CA ASP A 212 -18.84 20.83 -9.96
C ASP A 212 -19.93 19.78 -10.20
N GLY A 213 -19.93 18.68 -9.42
CA GLY A 213 -20.90 17.59 -9.52
C GLY A 213 -20.59 16.54 -10.59
N SER A 214 -19.48 16.67 -11.34
CA SER A 214 -19.07 15.67 -12.35
C SER A 214 -18.62 14.34 -11.72
N ASN A 215 -18.16 14.37 -10.47
CA ASN A 215 -17.85 13.20 -9.65
C ASN A 215 -18.48 13.41 -8.26
N PRO A 216 -19.77 13.08 -8.08
CA PRO A 216 -20.48 13.40 -6.85
C PRO A 216 -19.96 12.59 -5.66
N ILE A 217 -20.19 13.16 -4.47
CA ILE A 217 -20.00 12.44 -3.20
C ILE A 217 -20.94 11.23 -3.19
N THR A 218 -20.42 10.06 -2.82
CA THR A 218 -21.26 8.87 -2.59
C THR A 218 -22.27 9.17 -1.50
N ASP A 219 -23.56 8.90 -1.74
CA ASP A 219 -24.60 9.12 -0.74
C ASP A 219 -24.42 8.19 0.46
N SER A 220 -24.87 8.64 1.63
CA SER A 220 -24.67 7.91 2.88
C SER A 220 -25.28 6.50 2.86
N ALA A 221 -26.43 6.29 2.21
CA ALA A 221 -27.06 4.97 2.18
C ALA A 221 -26.22 3.97 1.37
N THR A 222 -25.67 4.40 0.24
CA THR A 222 -24.75 3.59 -0.57
C THR A 222 -23.46 3.28 0.19
N PHE A 223 -22.85 4.30 0.84
CA PHE A 223 -21.64 4.11 1.63
C PHE A 223 -21.87 3.16 2.82
N ASP A 224 -22.91 3.41 3.62
CA ASP A 224 -23.25 2.60 4.79
C ASP A 224 -23.55 1.16 4.38
N GLY A 225 -24.30 0.96 3.30
CA GLY A 225 -24.56 -0.36 2.74
C GLY A 225 -23.27 -1.09 2.35
N ALA A 226 -22.37 -0.41 1.64
CA ALA A 226 -21.12 -0.99 1.19
C ALA A 226 -20.19 -1.34 2.36
N PHE A 227 -19.98 -0.40 3.28
CA PHE A 227 -19.08 -0.58 4.42
C PHE A 227 -19.58 -1.67 5.37
N ASN A 228 -20.88 -1.70 5.68
CA ASN A 228 -21.48 -2.74 6.50
C ASN A 228 -21.35 -4.13 5.86
N ALA A 229 -21.57 -4.24 4.54
CA ALA A 229 -21.38 -5.49 3.82
C ALA A 229 -19.92 -5.97 3.91
N LEU A 230 -18.94 -5.09 3.67
CA LEU A 230 -17.51 -5.41 3.78
C LEU A 230 -17.16 -5.96 5.17
N VAL A 231 -17.51 -5.24 6.24
CA VAL A 231 -17.18 -5.65 7.62
C VAL A 231 -17.91 -6.93 8.01
N SER A 232 -19.21 -7.04 7.71
CA SER A 232 -20.01 -8.22 8.02
C SER A 232 -19.45 -9.47 7.34
N THR A 233 -19.13 -9.38 6.04
CA THR A 233 -18.59 -10.51 5.29
C THR A 233 -17.18 -10.89 5.75
N LEU A 234 -16.27 -9.93 5.93
CA LEU A 234 -14.90 -10.22 6.38
C LEU A 234 -14.87 -10.87 7.77
N THR A 235 -15.81 -10.52 8.65
CA THR A 235 -15.89 -11.10 10.00
C THR A 235 -16.73 -12.38 10.08
N SER A 236 -17.41 -12.78 9.00
CA SER A 236 -18.36 -13.91 8.98
C SER A 236 -17.74 -15.26 9.34
N ASN A 237 -16.45 -15.46 9.00
CA ASN A 237 -15.68 -16.67 9.32
C ASN A 237 -14.73 -16.48 10.51
N GLY A 238 -14.96 -15.45 11.34
CA GLY A 238 -14.21 -15.21 12.57
C GLY A 238 -12.94 -14.37 12.42
N ALA A 239 -12.60 -13.93 11.20
CA ALA A 239 -11.44 -13.07 10.98
C ALA A 239 -11.53 -11.79 11.82
N LYS A 240 -10.41 -11.37 12.39
CA LYS A 240 -10.28 -10.07 13.06
C LYS A 240 -9.66 -9.08 12.10
N GLY A 241 -9.75 -7.79 12.40
CA GLY A 241 -9.14 -6.82 11.52
C GLY A 241 -9.10 -5.42 12.08
N VAL A 242 -8.41 -4.57 11.34
CA VAL A 242 -8.30 -3.14 11.61
C VAL A 242 -9.02 -2.38 10.51
N VAL A 243 -9.75 -1.35 10.91
CA VAL A 243 -10.35 -0.40 9.97
C VAL A 243 -9.78 0.98 10.26
N THR A 244 -9.30 1.65 9.22
CA THR A 244 -8.83 3.05 9.32
C THR A 244 -9.89 3.99 8.77
N ASN A 245 -10.04 5.15 9.43
CA ASN A 245 -10.90 6.21 8.93
C ASN A 245 -10.23 6.95 7.77
N VAL A 246 -11.02 7.78 7.09
CA VAL A 246 -10.51 8.76 6.11
C VAL A 246 -9.98 9.96 6.89
N PRO A 247 -8.74 10.43 6.65
CA PRO A 247 -8.25 11.66 7.26
C PRO A 247 -9.16 12.84 6.87
N MET A 248 -9.54 13.65 7.86
CA MET A 248 -10.28 14.90 7.65
C MET A 248 -9.34 16.08 7.46
#